data_AF-A0A355KTY3-F1
#
_entry.id   AF-A0A355KTY3-F1
#
_cell.length_a   1.000
_cell.length_b   1.000
_cell.length_c   1.000
_cell.angle_alpha   90.00
_cell.angle_beta   90.00
_cell.angle_gamma   90.00
#
_symmetry.space_group_name_H-M   'P 1'
#
loop_
_entity.id
_entity.type
_entity.pdbx_description
1 polymer ?
#
loop_
_entity_poly.entity_id
_entity_poly.type
_entity_poly.pdbx_seq_one_letter_code
_entity_poly.pdbx_strand_id
1 'polypeptide(L)'
;MIATKIKIVLGILLVEMGGFGAWFLLGDGGMRAQLALKRECVAIESQISDATSEIEHIKYDLKEWRDDSFYVERAAREKLAMSRPGDEVFVLKGE
;
A
#
# COMPACT_ATOMS: atom_id res chain seq x y z
N MET A 1 -31.78 50.00 -24.50
CA MET A 1 -32.17 49.49 -23.17
C MET A 1 -32.18 47.97 -23.07
N ILE A 2 -32.84 47.23 -23.98
CA ILE A 2 -32.96 45.76 -23.90
C ILE A 2 -31.60 45.05 -23.94
N ALA A 3 -30.73 45.42 -24.89
CA ALA A 3 -29.39 44.81 -25.02
C ALA A 3 -28.50 45.04 -23.77
N THR A 4 -28.64 46.18 -23.10
CA THR A 4 -27.92 46.48 -21.85
C THR A 4 -28.40 45.59 -20.71
N LYS A 5 -29.71 45.35 -20.61
CA LYS A 5 -30.29 44.44 -19.61
C LYS A 5 -29.83 42.99 -19.81
N ILE A 6 -29.77 42.52 -21.07
CA ILE A 6 -29.28 41.17 -21.40
C ILE A 6 -27.82 40.98 -20.98
N LYS A 7 -26.95 41.97 -21.26
CA LYS A 7 -25.54 41.92 -20.86
C LYS A 7 -25.36 41.84 -19.35
N ILE A 8 -26.20 42.54 -18.58
CA ILE A 8 -26.17 42.50 -17.11
C ILE A 8 -26.59 41.12 -16.60
N VAL A 9 -27.67 40.55 -17.14
CA VAL A 9 -28.15 39.20 -16.74
C VAL A 9 -27.10 38.12 -17.06
N LEU A 10 -26.49 38.17 -18.25
CA LEU A 10 -25.40 37.25 -18.61
C LEU A 10 -24.17 37.40 -17.69
N GLY A 11 -23.85 38.63 -17.28
CA GLY A 11 -22.78 38.89 -16.34
C GLY A 11 -23.02 38.26 -14.96
N ILE A 12 -24.24 38.40 -14.43
CA ILE A 12 -24.63 37.79 -13.15
C ILE A 12 -24.58 36.25 -13.25
N LEU A 13 -25.11 35.69 -14.35
CA LEU A 13 -25.10 34.24 -14.57
C LEU A 13 -23.68 33.68 -14.65
N LEU A 14 -22.75 34.40 -15.28
CA LEU A 14 -21.34 34.01 -15.33
C LEU A 14 -20.67 34.01 -13.94
N VAL A 15 -21.01 34.99 -13.09
CA VAL A 15 -20.49 35.06 -11.72
C VAL A 15 -21.04 33.91 -10.87
N GLU A 16 -22.33 33.60 -10.99
CA GLU A 16 -22.92 32.46 -10.27
C GLU A 16 -22.32 31.13 -10.73
N MET A 17 -22.19 30.90 -12.04
CA MET A 17 -21.52 29.70 -12.56
C MET A 17 -20.07 29.60 -12.09
N GLY A 18 -19.33 30.71 -12.11
CA GLY A 18 -17.95 30.76 -11.63
C GLY A 18 -17.83 30.43 -10.15
N GLY A 19 -18.69 31.04 -9.32
CA GLY A 19 -18.74 30.78 -7.88
C GLY A 19 -19.09 29.34 -7.54
N PHE A 20 -20.13 28.80 -8.20
CA PHE A 20 -20.56 27.41 -7.99
C PHE A 20 -19.52 26.41 -8.48
N GLY A 21 -18.89 26.67 -9.63
CA GLY A 21 -17.80 25.85 -10.17
C GLY A 21 -16.57 25.85 -9.26
N ALA A 22 -16.18 27.01 -8.74
CA ALA A 22 -15.08 27.11 -7.79
C ALA A 22 -15.38 26.35 -6.48
N TRP A 23 -16.58 26.54 -5.91
CA TRP A 23 -17.00 25.82 -4.71
C TRP A 23 -17.05 24.29 -4.93
N PHE A 24 -17.54 23.83 -6.07
CA PHE A 24 -17.61 22.40 -6.41
C PHE A 24 -16.21 21.76 -6.58
N LEU A 25 -15.25 22.50 -7.13
CA LEU A 25 -13.89 21.99 -7.39
C LEU A 25 -12.96 22.11 -6.17
N LEU A 26 -13.08 23.19 -5.39
CA LEU A 26 -12.16 23.56 -4.31
C LEU A 26 -12.76 23.41 -2.90
N GLY A 27 -14.06 23.16 -2.77
CA GLY A 27 -14.69 22.91 -1.48
C GLY A 27 -14.11 21.67 -0.80
N ASP A 28 -14.13 21.66 0.54
CA ASP A 28 -13.59 20.56 1.35
C ASP A 28 -14.24 19.19 1.05
N GLY A 29 -15.50 19.20 0.61
CA GLY A 29 -16.23 18.02 0.11
C GLY A 29 -16.30 17.92 -1.42
N GLY A 30 -15.49 18.71 -2.13
CA GLY A 30 -15.51 18.80 -3.58
C GLY A 30 -14.93 17.58 -4.28
N MET A 31 -15.00 17.60 -5.61
CA MET A 31 -14.61 16.46 -6.45
C MET A 31 -13.16 16.00 -6.23
N ARG A 32 -12.26 16.94 -5.89
CA ARG A 32 -10.84 16.64 -5.60
C ARG A 32 -10.66 15.82 -4.33
N ALA A 33 -11.37 16.19 -3.27
CA ALA A 33 -11.34 15.46 -1.99
C ALA A 33 -11.89 14.05 -2.17
N GLN A 34 -13.00 13.90 -2.89
CA GLN A 34 -13.58 12.59 -3.21
C GLN A 34 -12.60 11.69 -3.96
N LEU A 35 -11.86 12.25 -4.92
CA LEU A 35 -10.89 11.50 -5.72
C LEU A 35 -9.66 11.11 -4.90
N ALA A 36 -9.16 12.02 -4.05
CA ALA A 36 -8.06 11.73 -3.14
C ALA A 36 -8.43 10.61 -2.16
N LEU A 37 -9.60 10.72 -1.53
CA LEU A 37 -10.09 9.72 -0.58
C LEU A 37 -10.26 8.34 -1.25
N LYS A 38 -10.78 8.29 -2.48
CA LYS A 38 -10.90 7.04 -3.23
C LYS A 38 -9.53 6.41 -3.50
N ARG A 39 -8.50 7.21 -3.82
CA ARG A 39 -7.13 6.71 -4.02
C ARG A 39 -6.54 6.19 -2.72
N GLU A 40 -6.77 6.88 -1.61
CA GLU A 40 -6.32 6.43 -0.28
C GLU A 40 -6.97 5.10 0.11
N CYS A 41 -8.28 4.94 -0.11
CA CYS A 41 -8.95 3.66 0.14
C CYS A 41 -8.32 2.52 -0.65
N VAL A 42 -8.07 2.72 -1.95
CA VAL A 42 -7.45 1.69 -2.81
C VAL A 42 -6.03 1.36 -2.33
N ALA A 43 -5.25 2.36 -1.92
CA ALA A 43 -3.91 2.14 -1.41
C ALA A 43 -3.91 1.36 -0.09
N ILE A 44 -4.81 1.68 0.83
CA ILE A 44 -4.96 0.96 2.11
C ILE A 44 -5.42 -0.48 1.85
N GLU A 45 -6.37 -0.69 0.95
CA GLU A 45 -6.86 -2.02 0.60
C GLU A 45 -5.75 -2.90 -0.01
N SER A 46 -4.90 -2.32 -0.86
CA SER A 46 -3.71 -3.00 -1.37
C SER A 46 -2.75 -3.38 -0.24
N GLN A 47 -2.46 -2.47 0.68
CA GLN A 47 -1.58 -2.76 1.82
C GLN A 47 -2.14 -3.87 2.71
N ILE A 48 -3.46 -3.90 2.93
CA ILE A 48 -4.12 -4.97 3.68
C ILE A 48 -3.96 -6.30 2.95
N SER A 49 -4.15 -6.33 1.63
CA SER A 49 -3.96 -7.53 0.83
C SER A 49 -2.53 -8.06 0.91
N ASP A 50 -1.54 -7.18 0.74
CA ASP A 50 -0.11 -7.55 0.79
C ASP A 50 0.27 -8.10 2.18
N ALA A 51 -0.13 -7.42 3.25
CA ALA A 51 0.11 -7.89 4.62
C ALA A 51 -0.60 -9.22 4.91
N THR A 52 -1.80 -9.42 4.37
CA THR A 52 -2.53 -10.69 4.53
C THR A 52 -1.80 -11.83 3.83
N SER A 53 -1.30 -11.59 2.62
CA SER A 53 -0.50 -12.58 1.88
C SER A 53 0.81 -12.92 2.61
N GLU A 54 1.49 -11.92 3.19
CA GLU A 54 2.69 -12.14 3.98
C GLU A 54 2.40 -13.00 5.23
N ILE A 55 1.29 -12.74 5.92
CA ILE A 55 0.85 -13.55 7.07
C ILE A 55 0.59 -15.00 6.65
N GLU A 56 -0.05 -15.23 5.49
CA GLU A 56 -0.29 -16.58 4.98
C GLU A 56 1.01 -17.30 4.64
N HIS A 57 1.95 -16.62 3.98
CA HIS A 57 3.29 -17.15 3.70
C HIS A 57 4.02 -17.53 4.98
N ILE A 58 4.07 -16.63 5.96
CA ILE A 58 4.73 -16.89 7.25
C ILE A 58 4.07 -18.07 7.96
N LYS A 59 2.73 -18.18 7.93
CA LYS A 59 2.01 -19.32 8.52
C LYS A 59 2.33 -20.64 7.82
N TYR A 60 2.46 -20.61 6.49
CA TYR A 60 2.86 -21.78 5.72
C TYR A 60 4.28 -22.21 6.11
N ASP A 61 5.23 -21.28 6.10
CA ASP A 61 6.61 -21.54 6.49
C ASP A 61 6.68 -22.08 7.93
N LEU A 62 5.97 -21.45 8.86
CA LEU A 62 5.96 -21.87 10.27
C LEU A 62 5.36 -23.26 10.45
N LYS A 63 4.39 -23.65 9.63
CA LYS A 63 3.84 -25.01 9.61
C LYS A 63 4.87 -26.00 9.05
N GLU A 64 5.57 -25.66 7.97
CA GLU A 64 6.62 -26.49 7.39
C GLU A 64 7.78 -26.70 8.39
N TRP A 65 8.18 -25.64 9.11
CA TRP A 65 9.20 -25.73 10.16
C TRP A 65 8.74 -26.52 11.39
N ARG A 66 7.45 -26.50 11.72
CA ARG A 66 6.93 -27.20 12.91
C ARG A 66 6.71 -28.69 12.66
N ASP A 67 6.23 -29.04 11.46
CA ASP A 67 5.77 -30.39 11.16
C ASP A 67 6.90 -31.25 10.50
N ASP A 68 8.03 -30.66 10.06
CA ASP A 68 9.16 -31.39 9.46
C ASP A 68 10.50 -31.13 10.19
N SER A 69 10.92 -32.09 11.04
CA SER A 69 12.18 -32.00 11.79
C SER A 69 13.43 -32.07 10.88
N PHE A 70 13.31 -32.67 9.70
CA PHE A 70 14.40 -32.76 8.73
C PHE A 70 14.65 -31.42 8.06
N TYR A 71 13.59 -30.63 7.85
CA TYR A 71 13.68 -29.29 7.28
C TYR A 71 14.37 -28.30 8.23
N VAL A 72 14.06 -28.38 9.53
CA VAL A 72 14.71 -27.57 10.57
C VAL A 72 16.21 -27.89 10.67
N GLU A 73 16.58 -29.17 10.61
CA GLU A 73 17.98 -29.60 10.67
C GLU A 73 18.76 -29.19 9.41
N ARG A 74 18.16 -29.31 8.22
CA ARG A 74 18.76 -28.84 6.96
C ARG A 74 18.97 -27.32 6.97
N ALA A 75 17.99 -26.55 7.41
CA ALA A 75 18.10 -25.10 7.51
C ALA A 75 19.19 -24.66 8.52
N ALA A 76 19.31 -25.36 9.66
CA ALA A 76 20.36 -25.10 10.65
C ALA A 76 21.78 -25.37 10.10
N ARG A 77 21.95 -26.44 9.32
CA ARG A 77 23.25 -26.81 8.74
C ARG A 77 23.65 -25.95 7.54
N GLU A 78 22.73 -25.72 6.61
CA GLU A 78 23.03 -25.07 5.33
C GLU A 78 22.96 -23.55 5.39
N LYS A 79 21.92 -22.99 6.03
CA LYS A 79 21.69 -21.53 6.06
C LYS A 79 22.35 -20.83 7.23
N LEU A 80 22.47 -21.52 8.37
CA LEU A 80 22.98 -20.94 9.61
C LEU A 80 24.38 -21.44 9.98
N ALA A 81 24.94 -22.39 9.21
CA ALA A 81 26.25 -23.01 9.46
C ALA A 81 26.43 -23.50 10.91
N MET A 82 25.33 -23.90 11.57
CA MET A 82 25.36 -24.34 12.95
C MET A 82 25.38 -25.88 13.01
N SER A 83 26.56 -26.44 13.30
CA SER A 83 26.81 -27.88 13.54
C SER A 83 26.74 -28.24 15.03
N ARG A 84 26.12 -29.37 15.45
CA ARG A 84 26.28 -30.06 16.79
C ARG A 84 25.68 -31.49 16.76
N PRO A 85 25.91 -32.40 17.73
CA PRO A 85 27.04 -32.57 18.66
C PRO A 85 27.83 -33.87 18.35
N GLY A 86 29.14 -33.76 18.08
CA GLY A 86 30.03 -34.90 17.79
C GLY A 86 30.94 -34.72 16.59
N ASP A 87 30.69 -33.71 15.77
CA ASP A 87 31.50 -33.45 14.56
C ASP A 87 32.71 -32.56 14.85
N GLU A 88 33.87 -32.91 14.28
CA GLU A 88 35.06 -32.05 14.22
C GLU A 88 34.99 -31.09 13.03
N VAL A 89 35.09 -29.79 13.32
CA VAL A 89 35.03 -28.71 12.32
C VAL A 89 36.45 -28.32 11.90
N PHE A 90 36.81 -28.57 10.65
CA PHE A 90 38.11 -28.17 10.09
C PHE A 90 38.01 -26.81 9.41
N VAL A 91 38.72 -25.82 9.96
CA VAL A 91 38.89 -24.51 9.35
C VAL A 91 40.20 -24.49 8.58
N LEU A 92 40.13 -24.43 7.25
CA LEU A 92 41.31 -24.26 6.40
C LEU A 92 41.76 -22.80 6.46
N LYS A 93 42.96 -22.57 6.99
CA LYS A 93 43.63 -21.26 6.97
C LYS A 93 44.36 -21.13 5.64
N GLY A 94 43.80 -20.35 4.71
CA GLY A 94 44.54 -19.89 3.54
C GLY A 94 45.60 -18.89 3.99
N GLU A 95 46.84 -19.13 3.57
CA GLU A 95 47.97 -18.20 3.68
C GLU A 95 47.72 -16.90 2.91
#